data_AF-A0A1A0H7T3-F1
#
_entry.id   AF-A0A1A0H7T3-F1
#
_cell.length_a   1.000
_cell.length_b   1.000
_cell.length_c   1.000
_cell.angle_alpha   90.00
_cell.angle_beta   90.00
_cell.angle_gamma   90.00
#
_symmetry.space_group_name_H-M   'P 1'
#
loop_
_entity.id
_entity.type
_entity.pdbx_description
1 polymer ?
#
loop_
_entity_poly.entity_id
_entity_poly.type
_entity_poly.pdbx_seq_one_letter_code
_entity_poly.pdbx_strand_id
1 'polypeptide(L)'
;MASRIQKRIIYIALVLFLVTGLFIVDKRPHQKQEHSKLFSSLQDMMLLDSEKDSKSDDEVELEACTTLNPTRGFIDLRGLTSHAQEGKFQAWLAKDYESGRNFTVGVCLSPVKKSVLSTAAFKDSVNASDVGAYYIDPETDKYVLMGQFSGKPVFRGKKLTMTYENGSFCDSILARDGLRIRRSTILTFTCDREMLNKAQVSYIASAQECTYMFEIRSHYACPTAAKADNLAAIWIFLLILMAALLVFFSGSLIIKSLRVLHLKGTPIPEK
;
A
#
# COMPACT_ATOMS: atom_id res chain seq x y z
N MET A 1 56.11 9.92 -20.51
CA MET A 1 56.18 8.92 -19.42
C MET A 1 55.38 9.43 -18.23
N ALA A 2 54.27 8.79 -17.87
CA ALA A 2 53.57 9.13 -16.64
C ALA A 2 54.50 8.90 -15.43
N SER A 3 54.66 9.92 -14.59
CA SER A 3 55.46 9.84 -13.36
C SER A 3 55.02 8.63 -12.54
N ARG A 4 55.96 7.90 -11.92
CA ARG A 4 55.68 6.73 -11.07
C ARG A 4 54.62 7.05 -10.00
N ILE A 5 54.53 8.31 -9.59
CA ILE A 5 53.56 8.85 -8.64
C ILE A 5 52.13 8.84 -9.22
N GLN A 6 51.97 9.25 -10.49
CA GLN A 6 50.66 9.26 -11.17
C GLN A 6 50.10 7.85 -11.38
N LYS A 7 50.96 6.88 -11.72
CA LYS A 7 50.55 5.47 -11.83
C LYS A 7 50.11 4.91 -10.48
N ARG A 8 50.79 5.29 -9.39
CA ARG A 8 50.40 4.90 -8.02
C ARG A 8 49.06 5.49 -7.61
N ILE A 9 48.78 6.75 -7.93
CA ILE A 9 47.49 7.39 -7.59
C ILE A 9 46.33 6.70 -8.35
N ILE A 10 46.52 6.39 -9.64
CA ILE A 10 45.51 5.68 -10.44
C ILE A 10 45.27 4.27 -9.89
N TYR A 11 46.33 3.55 -9.52
CA TYR A 11 46.20 2.23 -8.92
C TYR A 11 45.50 2.28 -7.57
N ILE A 12 45.84 3.24 -6.72
CA ILE A 12 45.21 3.42 -5.41
C ILE A 12 43.73 3.76 -5.58
N ALA A 13 43.36 4.61 -6.54
CA ALA A 13 41.96 4.93 -6.84
C ALA A 13 41.18 3.71 -7.37
N LEU A 14 41.78 2.90 -8.25
CA LEU A 14 41.17 1.65 -8.75
C LEU A 14 40.99 0.62 -7.65
N VAL A 15 41.97 0.47 -6.75
CA VAL A 15 41.91 -0.45 -5.62
C VAL A 15 40.90 0.03 -4.59
N LEU A 16 40.85 1.32 -4.28
CA LEU A 16 39.80 1.89 -3.41
C LEU A 16 38.42 1.67 -4.02
N PHE A 17 38.26 1.82 -5.34
CA PHE A 17 37.00 1.59 -6.03
C PHE A 17 36.57 0.11 -6.03
N LEU A 18 37.52 -0.82 -6.25
CA LEU A 18 37.25 -2.26 -6.15
C LEU A 18 36.93 -2.69 -4.72
N VAL A 19 37.66 -2.17 -3.73
CA VAL A 19 37.45 -2.51 -2.32
C VAL A 19 36.12 -1.93 -1.83
N THR A 20 35.80 -0.68 -2.15
CA THR A 20 34.49 -0.10 -1.82
C THR A 20 33.34 -0.81 -2.55
N GLY A 21 33.52 -1.17 -3.82
CA GLY A 21 32.57 -1.99 -4.57
C GLY A 21 32.32 -3.36 -3.94
N LEU A 22 33.38 -4.07 -3.54
CA LEU A 22 33.28 -5.37 -2.86
C LEU A 22 32.66 -5.25 -1.47
N PHE A 23 33.00 -4.21 -0.71
CA PHE A 23 32.42 -3.95 0.62
C PHE A 23 30.93 -3.62 0.55
N ILE A 24 30.46 -3.01 -0.55
CA ILE A 24 29.04 -2.70 -0.78
C ILE A 24 28.27 -3.94 -1.27
N VAL A 25 28.91 -4.85 -2.03
CA VAL A 25 28.32 -6.16 -2.37
C VAL A 25 28.14 -7.01 -1.11
N ASP A 26 29.11 -6.99 -0.20
CA ASP A 26 29.06 -7.71 1.08
C ASP A 26 28.02 -7.11 2.06
N LYS A 27 27.76 -5.80 1.97
CA LYS A 27 26.71 -5.11 2.74
C LYS A 27 25.30 -5.21 2.12
N ARG A 28 25.09 -5.94 1.03
CA ARG A 28 23.70 -6.27 0.63
C ARG A 28 23.08 -7.09 1.76
N PRO A 29 21.96 -6.63 2.36
CA PRO A 29 21.23 -7.50 3.25
C PRO A 29 20.73 -8.67 2.40
N HIS A 30 21.28 -9.87 2.65
CA HIS A 30 20.61 -11.10 2.28
C HIS A 30 19.25 -11.06 2.97
N GLN A 31 18.19 -10.72 2.23
CA GLN A 31 16.84 -11.08 2.62
C GLN A 31 16.80 -12.61 2.58
N LYS A 32 17.15 -13.20 3.72
CA LYS A 32 17.12 -14.63 3.98
C LYS A 32 15.66 -15.05 3.86
N GLN A 33 15.32 -15.64 2.72
CA GLN A 33 14.04 -16.27 2.51
C GLN A 33 13.89 -17.39 3.55
N GLU A 34 12.78 -17.27 4.25
CA GLU A 34 12.25 -18.07 5.35
C GLU A 34 12.24 -19.57 5.04
N HIS A 35 12.98 -20.39 5.83
CA HIS A 35 12.78 -21.86 5.89
C HIS A 35 13.48 -22.53 7.10
N SER A 36 13.52 -21.91 8.28
CA SER A 36 14.12 -22.55 9.48
C SER A 36 13.30 -22.52 10.76
N LYS A 37 12.06 -22.02 10.75
CA LYS A 37 11.20 -21.98 11.95
C LYS A 37 10.27 -23.20 12.12
N LEU A 38 10.61 -24.35 11.54
CA LEU A 38 9.85 -25.59 11.70
C LEU A 38 10.49 -26.56 12.72
N PHE A 39 11.72 -26.29 13.19
CA PHE A 39 12.47 -27.23 14.04
C PHE A 39 12.71 -26.75 15.48
N SER A 40 12.27 -25.55 15.86
CA SER A 40 12.36 -25.06 17.25
C SER A 40 11.11 -25.36 18.08
N SER A 41 10.06 -25.96 17.49
CA SER A 41 8.76 -26.19 18.14
C SER A 41 8.70 -27.39 19.09
N LEU A 42 9.82 -28.08 19.36
CA LEU A 42 9.83 -29.30 20.18
C LEU A 42 10.60 -29.19 21.51
N GLN A 43 11.27 -28.06 21.80
CA GLN A 43 12.15 -27.97 22.98
C GLN A 43 11.56 -27.21 24.18
N ASP A 44 10.46 -26.46 24.04
CA ASP A 44 9.93 -25.63 25.13
C ASP A 44 8.80 -26.30 25.94
N MET A 45 8.60 -27.62 25.78
CA MET A 45 7.79 -28.43 26.70
C MET A 45 8.62 -28.85 27.92
N MET A 46 9.06 -27.88 28.74
CA MET A 46 9.38 -28.05 30.16
C MET A 46 10.05 -26.78 30.67
N LEU A 47 9.34 -25.99 31.48
CA LEU A 47 9.68 -25.66 32.87
C LEU A 47 8.83 -24.48 33.35
N LEU A 48 8.06 -24.75 34.41
CA LEU A 48 7.44 -23.77 35.30
C LEU A 48 8.55 -23.16 36.17
N ASP A 49 8.73 -21.83 36.15
CA ASP A 49 8.29 -20.98 37.26
C ASP A 49 8.63 -19.50 36.99
N SER A 50 7.64 -18.66 37.32
CA SER A 50 7.68 -17.25 37.72
C SER A 50 8.93 -16.41 37.41
N GLU A 51 8.84 -15.49 36.45
CA GLU A 51 9.03 -14.06 36.75
C GLU A 51 8.42 -13.14 35.68
N LYS A 52 7.91 -12.02 36.16
CA LYS A 52 7.08 -11.04 35.48
C LYS A 52 7.93 -10.17 34.55
N ASP A 53 7.86 -10.41 33.25
CA ASP A 53 8.18 -9.40 32.24
C ASP A 53 7.24 -9.56 31.04
N SER A 54 6.21 -8.72 31.00
CA SER A 54 5.22 -8.69 29.92
C SER A 54 5.86 -8.07 28.68
N LYS A 55 6.51 -8.90 27.89
CA LYS A 55 6.89 -8.56 26.52
C LYS A 55 5.63 -8.65 25.66
N SER A 56 5.03 -7.49 25.39
CA SER A 56 3.94 -7.37 24.43
C SER A 56 4.43 -7.84 23.06
N ASP A 57 3.74 -8.82 22.47
CA ASP A 57 3.75 -8.98 21.03
C ASP A 57 3.24 -7.66 20.45
N ASP A 58 4.13 -6.89 19.82
CA ASP A 58 3.79 -5.64 19.14
C ASP A 58 2.93 -5.97 17.90
N GLU A 59 1.62 -6.14 18.10
CA GLU A 59 0.64 -5.95 17.03
C GLU A 59 0.81 -4.50 16.56
N VAL A 60 1.43 -4.33 15.38
CA VAL A 60 1.53 -3.03 14.72
C VAL A 60 0.12 -2.48 14.53
N GLU A 61 -0.26 -1.49 15.33
CA GLU A 61 -1.56 -0.82 15.22
C GLU A 61 -1.61 -0.07 13.89
N LEU A 62 -2.18 -0.72 12.88
CA LEU A 62 -2.31 -0.15 11.54
C LEU A 62 -3.31 1.00 11.55
N GLU A 63 -3.00 2.06 10.80
CA GLU A 63 -3.91 3.20 10.61
C GLU A 63 -5.25 2.74 10.01
N ALA A 64 -6.34 3.43 10.40
CA ALA A 64 -7.66 3.14 9.89
C ALA A 64 -7.70 3.17 8.34
N CYS A 65 -8.40 2.20 7.75
CA CYS A 65 -8.55 1.96 6.32
C CYS A 65 -7.31 1.38 5.62
N THR A 66 -6.40 0.77 6.37
CA THR A 66 -5.20 0.13 5.84
C THR A 66 -5.06 -1.31 6.34
N THR A 67 -4.37 -2.15 5.58
CA THR A 67 -4.13 -3.55 5.99
C THR A 67 -2.88 -4.12 5.31
N LEU A 68 -2.33 -5.17 5.90
CA LEU A 68 -1.23 -5.93 5.33
C LEU A 68 -1.79 -7.19 4.66
N ASN A 69 -1.44 -7.38 3.38
CA ASN A 69 -1.71 -8.63 2.69
C ASN A 69 -0.77 -9.72 3.22
N PRO A 70 -1.27 -10.90 3.62
CA PRO A 70 -0.45 -12.00 4.12
C PRO A 70 0.67 -12.45 3.18
N THR A 71 0.55 -12.18 1.87
CA THR A 71 1.51 -12.65 0.85
C THR A 71 2.05 -11.53 -0.03
N ARG A 72 1.32 -10.41 -0.19
CA ARG A 72 1.58 -9.45 -1.28
C ARG A 72 1.92 -8.02 -0.86
N GLY A 73 2.02 -7.69 0.43
CA GLY A 73 2.43 -6.36 0.89
C GLY A 73 1.28 -5.47 1.37
N PHE A 74 1.54 -4.18 1.55
CA PHE A 74 0.59 -3.24 2.17
C PHE A 74 -0.50 -2.77 1.22
N ILE A 75 -1.72 -2.61 1.73
CA ILE A 75 -2.89 -2.11 0.99
C ILE A 75 -3.44 -0.88 1.72
N ASP A 76 -3.64 0.20 0.97
CA ASP A 76 -4.19 1.46 1.44
C ASP A 76 -5.50 1.77 0.72
N LEU A 77 -6.62 1.70 1.43
CA LEU A 77 -7.95 1.97 0.88
C LEU A 77 -8.36 3.44 1.02
N ARG A 78 -7.54 4.32 1.61
CA ARG A 78 -7.87 5.75 1.81
C ARG A 78 -8.03 6.52 0.50
N GLY A 79 -7.50 6.01 -0.61
CA GLY A 79 -7.80 6.56 -1.93
C GLY A 79 -9.29 6.47 -2.31
N LEU A 80 -10.04 5.55 -1.69
CA LEU A 80 -11.48 5.39 -1.90
C LEU A 80 -12.34 6.36 -1.07
N THR A 81 -11.75 7.04 -0.09
CA THR A 81 -12.47 7.96 0.81
C THR A 81 -12.44 9.41 0.33
N SER A 82 -11.35 9.81 -0.33
CA SER A 82 -10.94 11.21 -0.50
C SER A 82 -11.16 11.81 -1.89
N HIS A 83 -11.66 11.03 -2.86
CA HIS A 83 -11.79 11.48 -4.25
C HIS A 83 -13.07 12.32 -4.53
N ALA A 84 -13.44 13.23 -3.63
CA ALA A 84 -14.29 14.35 -3.98
C ALA A 84 -13.55 15.64 -3.62
N GLN A 85 -13.31 16.49 -4.62
CA GLN A 85 -12.65 17.77 -4.44
C GLN A 85 -13.30 18.54 -3.27
N GLU A 86 -12.45 19.17 -2.44
CA GLU A 86 -12.84 20.06 -1.34
C GLU A 86 -13.58 19.42 -0.17
N GLY A 87 -12.93 18.50 0.56
CA GLY A 87 -13.41 18.08 1.90
C GLY A 87 -14.77 17.39 1.90
N LYS A 88 -15.24 16.91 0.74
CA LYS A 88 -16.48 16.15 0.58
C LYS A 88 -16.14 14.67 0.66
N PHE A 89 -16.93 13.91 1.42
CA PHE A 89 -16.82 12.45 1.47
C PHE A 89 -17.31 11.85 0.15
N GLN A 90 -16.54 10.92 -0.43
CA GLN A 90 -16.95 10.25 -1.67
C GLN A 90 -17.97 9.14 -1.35
N ALA A 91 -19.20 9.36 -1.79
CA ALA A 91 -20.26 8.36 -1.76
C ALA A 91 -20.22 7.54 -3.06
N TRP A 92 -20.26 6.21 -2.95
CA TRP A 92 -20.30 5.29 -4.08
C TRP A 92 -21.73 4.81 -4.31
N LEU A 93 -22.18 4.87 -5.55
CA LEU A 93 -23.54 4.50 -5.94
C LEU A 93 -23.53 3.10 -6.56
N ALA A 94 -24.45 2.26 -6.11
CA ALA A 94 -24.75 0.98 -6.74
C ALA A 94 -26.26 0.86 -6.92
N LYS A 95 -26.68 0.27 -8.03
CA LYS A 95 -28.10 0.08 -8.34
C LYS A 95 -28.40 -1.41 -8.44
N ASP A 96 -29.49 -1.82 -7.81
CA ASP A 96 -30.10 -3.11 -8.07
C ASP A 96 -31.15 -2.94 -9.18
N TYR A 97 -30.96 -3.65 -10.28
CA TYR A 97 -31.86 -3.59 -11.43
C TYR A 97 -33.15 -4.36 -11.20
N GLU A 98 -33.15 -5.38 -10.34
CA GLU A 98 -34.33 -6.18 -10.05
C GLU A 98 -35.24 -5.47 -9.05
N SER A 99 -34.68 -5.01 -7.93
CA SER A 99 -35.46 -4.33 -6.88
C SER A 99 -35.67 -2.84 -7.14
N GLY A 100 -34.98 -2.25 -8.14
CA GLY A 100 -34.98 -0.81 -8.41
C GLY A 100 -34.38 0.07 -7.30
N ARG A 101 -33.75 -0.51 -6.28
CA ARG A 101 -33.21 0.23 -5.12
C ARG A 101 -31.87 0.88 -5.48
N ASN A 102 -31.70 2.12 -5.02
CA ASN A 102 -30.45 2.87 -5.16
C ASN A 102 -29.67 2.80 -3.84
N PHE A 103 -28.53 2.12 -3.87
CA PHE A 103 -27.63 1.95 -2.75
C PHE A 103 -26.55 3.02 -2.77
N THR A 104 -26.27 3.56 -1.59
CA THR A 104 -25.16 4.49 -1.36
C THR A 104 -24.22 3.89 -0.32
N VAL A 105 -22.96 3.73 -0.69
CA VAL A 105 -21.94 3.07 0.12
C VAL A 105 -20.73 3.99 0.30
N GLY A 106 -20.27 4.14 1.53
CA GLY A 106 -19.00 4.78 1.87
C GLY A 106 -17.93 3.73 2.14
N VAL A 107 -16.67 4.06 1.89
CA VAL A 107 -15.52 3.21 2.25
C VAL A 107 -14.82 3.88 3.43
N CYS A 108 -14.72 3.20 4.57
CA CYS A 108 -14.07 3.66 5.80
C CYS A 108 -14.58 4.99 6.41
N LEU A 109 -15.63 5.58 5.83
CA LEU A 109 -16.26 6.83 6.23
C LEU A 109 -17.74 6.77 5.90
N SER A 110 -18.52 7.63 6.54
CA SER A 110 -19.94 7.80 6.26
C SER A 110 -20.17 8.52 4.93
N PRO A 111 -21.03 8.01 4.03
CA PRO A 111 -21.44 8.69 2.82
C PRO A 111 -22.60 9.69 3.06
N VAL A 112 -23.12 9.77 4.29
CA VAL A 112 -24.30 10.59 4.62
C VAL A 112 -23.91 12.07 4.73
N LYS A 113 -24.58 12.93 3.96
CA LYS A 113 -24.37 14.38 4.02
C LYS A 113 -25.04 14.97 5.27
N LYS A 114 -24.41 15.97 5.90
CA LYS A 114 -24.97 16.69 7.06
C LYS A 114 -26.37 17.26 6.81
N SER A 115 -26.65 17.73 5.59
CA SER A 115 -27.97 18.25 5.20
C SER A 115 -29.06 17.17 5.12
N VAL A 116 -28.69 15.91 4.87
CA VAL A 116 -29.62 14.77 4.85
C VAL A 116 -29.92 14.34 6.28
N LEU A 117 -28.92 14.41 7.16
CA LEU A 117 -29.05 14.04 8.58
C LEU A 117 -30.15 14.84 9.31
N SER A 118 -30.36 16.10 8.92
CA SER A 118 -31.37 16.98 9.54
C SER A 118 -32.78 16.84 8.96
N THR A 119 -32.92 16.31 7.74
CA THR A 119 -34.17 16.43 6.95
C THR A 119 -34.77 15.08 6.61
N ALA A 120 -33.96 14.03 6.50
CA ALA A 120 -34.42 12.71 6.08
C ALA A 120 -35.09 11.94 7.21
N ALA A 121 -36.14 11.19 6.84
CA ALA A 121 -36.74 10.20 7.73
C ALA A 121 -35.90 8.91 7.71
N PHE A 122 -35.22 8.64 8.83
CA PHE A 122 -34.45 7.41 9.03
C PHE A 122 -35.29 6.32 9.69
N LYS A 123 -35.19 5.10 9.19
CA LYS A 123 -35.82 3.93 9.81
C LYS A 123 -35.13 3.59 11.14
N ASP A 124 -35.93 3.24 12.15
CA ASP A 124 -35.50 2.75 13.47
C ASP A 124 -34.61 3.69 14.32
N SER A 125 -34.62 5.01 14.05
CA SER A 125 -33.91 6.03 14.87
C SER A 125 -32.42 5.76 15.12
N VAL A 126 -31.76 5.01 14.23
CA VAL A 126 -30.33 4.74 14.33
C VAL A 126 -29.54 6.01 13.99
N ASN A 127 -28.44 6.27 14.71
CA ASN A 127 -27.57 7.42 14.42
C ASN A 127 -27.02 7.30 12.98
N ALA A 128 -27.50 8.15 12.08
CA ALA A 128 -27.11 8.15 10.69
C ALA A 128 -25.74 8.80 10.41
N SER A 129 -25.11 9.40 11.43
CA SER A 129 -23.80 10.05 11.28
C SER A 129 -22.70 9.04 10.92
N ASP A 130 -22.72 7.86 11.55
CA ASP A 130 -21.67 6.85 11.44
C ASP A 130 -22.04 5.69 10.51
N VAL A 131 -23.09 5.85 9.71
CA VAL A 131 -23.55 4.80 8.79
C VAL A 131 -22.63 4.71 7.60
N GLY A 132 -22.19 3.50 7.25
CA GLY A 132 -21.33 3.23 6.10
C GLY A 132 -22.07 2.89 4.83
N ALA A 133 -23.32 2.47 4.91
CA ALA A 133 -24.15 2.17 3.74
C ALA A 133 -25.63 2.36 4.03
N TYR A 134 -26.37 2.87 3.04
CA TYR A 134 -27.82 2.99 3.12
C TYR A 134 -28.47 2.85 1.75
N TYR A 135 -29.77 2.57 1.73
CA TYR A 135 -30.60 2.70 0.53
C TYR A 135 -31.85 3.52 0.85
N ILE A 136 -32.45 4.04 -0.21
CA ILE A 136 -33.75 4.74 -0.14
C ILE A 136 -34.80 3.72 -0.55
N ASP A 137 -35.75 3.46 0.34
CA ASP A 137 -36.87 2.57 0.08
C ASP A 137 -37.84 3.23 -0.92
N PRO A 138 -38.07 2.64 -2.12
CA PRO A 138 -38.92 3.26 -3.13
C PRO A 138 -40.39 3.36 -2.72
N GLU A 139 -40.85 2.56 -1.77
CA GLU A 139 -42.26 2.57 -1.33
C GLU A 139 -42.52 3.62 -0.25
N THR A 140 -41.59 3.74 0.70
CA THR A 140 -41.77 4.60 1.88
C THR A 140 -41.00 5.92 1.81
N ASP A 141 -40.10 6.07 0.83
CA ASP A 141 -39.13 7.18 0.69
C ASP A 141 -38.27 7.40 1.96
N LYS A 142 -38.13 6.34 2.77
CA LYS A 142 -37.33 6.38 4.01
C LYS A 142 -35.93 5.85 3.76
N TYR A 143 -34.99 6.39 4.53
CA TYR A 143 -33.61 5.96 4.52
C TYR A 143 -33.46 4.72 5.40
N VAL A 144 -33.04 3.62 4.79
CA VAL A 144 -32.79 2.35 5.47
C VAL A 144 -31.29 2.17 5.61
N LEU A 145 -30.83 2.15 6.86
CA LEU A 145 -29.42 2.09 7.21
C LEU A 145 -28.95 0.64 7.26
N MET A 146 -27.82 0.35 6.60
CA MET A 146 -27.35 -1.01 6.32
C MET A 146 -26.08 -1.40 7.09
N GLY A 147 -25.69 -0.57 8.07
CA GLY A 147 -24.55 -0.81 8.95
C GLY A 147 -23.68 0.43 9.14
N GLN A 148 -23.03 0.51 10.28
CA GLN A 148 -22.02 1.51 10.62
C GLN A 148 -20.72 1.23 9.90
N PHE A 149 -20.04 2.27 9.44
CA PHE A 149 -18.78 2.08 8.71
C PHE A 149 -17.72 1.50 9.65
N SER A 150 -16.83 0.70 9.07
CA SER A 150 -15.63 0.19 9.72
C SER A 150 -14.41 0.66 8.94
N GLY A 151 -13.32 0.94 9.64
CA GLY A 151 -12.02 1.22 9.05
C GLY A 151 -11.07 0.03 9.06
N LYS A 152 -11.55 -1.18 9.40
CA LYS A 152 -10.70 -2.37 9.57
C LYS A 152 -10.99 -3.41 8.48
N PRO A 153 -10.31 -3.36 7.33
CA PRO A 153 -10.48 -4.36 6.29
C PRO A 153 -9.69 -5.63 6.65
N VAL A 154 -10.32 -6.79 6.47
CA VAL A 154 -9.83 -8.11 6.85
C VAL A 154 -9.76 -9.06 5.66
N PHE A 155 -8.71 -9.87 5.58
CA PHE A 155 -8.61 -10.93 4.59
C PHE A 155 -9.46 -12.13 4.98
N ARG A 156 -10.42 -12.50 4.13
CA ARG A 156 -11.15 -13.77 4.23
C ARG A 156 -10.72 -14.64 3.06
N GLY A 157 -9.83 -15.60 3.34
CA GLY A 157 -9.16 -16.37 2.29
C GLY A 157 -8.33 -15.48 1.38
N LYS A 158 -8.63 -15.48 0.07
CA LYS A 158 -7.91 -14.69 -0.95
C LYS A 158 -8.55 -13.32 -1.24
N LYS A 159 -9.65 -12.97 -0.56
CA LYS A 159 -10.41 -11.74 -0.80
C LYS A 159 -10.25 -10.79 0.38
N LEU A 160 -10.08 -9.52 0.08
CA LEU A 160 -10.08 -8.47 1.08
C LEU A 160 -11.53 -8.03 1.31
N THR A 161 -11.98 -8.05 2.56
CA THR A 161 -13.37 -7.79 2.92
C THR A 161 -13.48 -6.79 4.06
N MET A 162 -14.58 -6.06 4.13
CA MET A 162 -14.89 -5.17 5.24
C MET A 162 -16.36 -5.29 5.57
N THR A 163 -16.68 -5.47 6.85
CA THR A 163 -18.06 -5.71 7.30
C THR A 163 -18.54 -4.49 8.08
N TYR A 164 -19.71 -3.99 7.71
CA TYR A 164 -20.46 -2.96 8.40
C TYR A 164 -21.62 -3.62 9.12
N GLU A 165 -21.78 -3.32 10.40
CA GLU A 165 -22.76 -3.95 11.28
C GLU A 165 -23.63 -2.90 11.96
N ASN A 166 -24.63 -3.31 12.72
CA ASN A 166 -25.47 -2.38 13.49
C ASN A 166 -26.28 -1.39 12.64
N GLY A 167 -26.88 -1.86 11.55
CA GLY A 167 -27.86 -1.11 10.78
C GLY A 167 -29.25 -1.03 11.44
N SER A 168 -30.23 -0.65 10.63
CA SER A 168 -31.66 -0.74 10.94
C SER A 168 -32.12 -2.19 11.12
N PHE A 169 -33.28 -2.41 11.72
CA PHE A 169 -33.79 -3.76 11.96
C PHE A 169 -34.36 -4.38 10.68
N CYS A 170 -34.05 -5.66 10.49
CA CYS A 170 -34.59 -6.45 9.38
C CYS A 170 -36.09 -6.70 9.59
N ASP A 171 -36.86 -6.64 8.51
CA ASP A 171 -38.33 -6.63 8.59
C ASP A 171 -38.94 -8.01 8.85
N SER A 172 -38.32 -9.07 8.30
CA SER A 172 -38.90 -10.41 8.23
C SER A 172 -38.11 -11.48 8.99
N ILE A 173 -37.00 -11.12 9.67
CA ILE A 173 -36.11 -12.09 10.32
C ILE A 173 -35.96 -11.76 11.81
N LEU A 174 -36.23 -12.79 12.62
CA LEU A 174 -35.97 -12.81 14.04
C LEU A 174 -34.84 -13.80 14.31
N ALA A 175 -33.95 -13.45 15.24
CA ALA A 175 -32.96 -14.38 15.77
C ALA A 175 -33.66 -15.50 16.55
N ARG A 176 -32.90 -16.56 16.87
CA ARG A 176 -33.41 -17.76 17.57
C ARG A 176 -34.08 -17.45 18.91
N ASP A 177 -33.67 -16.35 19.54
CA ASP A 177 -34.16 -15.81 20.81
C ASP A 177 -35.35 -14.83 20.65
N GLY A 178 -35.84 -14.64 19.42
CA GLY A 178 -36.92 -13.70 19.11
C GLY A 178 -36.46 -12.24 19.01
N LEU A 179 -35.16 -11.95 19.05
CA LEU A 179 -34.64 -10.60 18.87
C LEU A 179 -34.62 -10.21 17.38
N ARG A 180 -34.87 -8.92 17.10
CA ARG A 180 -34.77 -8.39 15.73
C ARG A 180 -33.31 -8.30 15.31
N ILE A 181 -32.98 -8.88 14.17
CA ILE A 181 -31.63 -8.83 13.59
C ILE A 181 -31.40 -7.44 12.97
N ARG A 182 -30.18 -6.93 13.10
CA ARG A 182 -29.77 -5.68 12.45
C ARG A 182 -29.17 -5.94 11.08
N ARG A 183 -29.47 -5.05 10.14
CA ARG A 183 -28.89 -5.08 8.80
C ARG A 183 -27.37 -4.93 8.85
N SER A 184 -26.70 -5.62 7.93
CA SER A 184 -25.25 -5.58 7.78
C SER A 184 -24.86 -5.50 6.31
N THR A 185 -23.67 -4.97 6.04
CA THR A 185 -23.12 -4.83 4.70
C THR A 185 -21.73 -5.42 4.63
N ILE A 186 -21.45 -6.22 3.60
CA ILE A 186 -20.16 -6.82 3.34
C ILE A 186 -19.62 -6.20 2.05
N LEU A 187 -18.50 -5.50 2.18
CA LEU A 187 -17.75 -4.95 1.06
C LEU A 187 -16.62 -5.90 0.72
N THR A 188 -16.55 -6.35 -0.53
CA THR A 188 -15.46 -7.18 -1.04
C THR A 188 -14.62 -6.36 -2.00
N PHE A 189 -13.34 -6.18 -1.69
CA PHE A 189 -12.42 -5.42 -2.52
C PHE A 189 -11.69 -6.34 -3.50
N THR A 190 -11.75 -5.99 -4.78
CA THR A 190 -11.02 -6.66 -5.85
C THR A 190 -10.00 -5.68 -6.44
N CYS A 191 -8.72 -6.09 -6.41
CA CYS A 191 -7.63 -5.34 -7.05
C CYS A 191 -7.81 -5.36 -8.57
N ASP A 192 -7.88 -4.17 -9.15
CA ASP A 192 -7.91 -3.97 -10.59
C ASP A 192 -6.88 -2.88 -10.96
N ARG A 193 -5.73 -3.31 -11.48
CA ARG A 193 -4.59 -2.43 -11.80
C ARG A 193 -4.78 -1.67 -13.12
N GLU A 194 -5.65 -2.18 -14.00
CA GLU A 194 -5.83 -1.66 -15.36
C GLU A 194 -6.94 -0.62 -15.43
N MET A 195 -7.66 -0.37 -14.33
CA MET A 195 -8.68 0.66 -14.29
C MET A 195 -8.08 2.07 -14.39
N LEU A 196 -8.40 2.73 -15.49
CA LEU A 196 -8.13 4.15 -15.74
C LEU A 196 -9.18 5.09 -15.10
N ASN A 197 -10.36 4.54 -14.78
CA ASN A 197 -11.48 5.29 -14.21
C ASN A 197 -11.49 5.21 -12.67
N LYS A 198 -12.36 6.02 -12.04
CA LYS A 198 -12.65 5.93 -10.60
C LYS A 198 -13.11 4.51 -10.22
N ALA A 199 -12.99 4.16 -8.94
CA ALA A 199 -13.43 2.85 -8.44
C ALA A 199 -14.89 2.55 -8.81
N GLN A 200 -15.20 1.29 -9.07
CA GLN A 200 -16.54 0.83 -9.42
C GLN A 200 -17.12 0.01 -8.26
N VAL A 201 -18.34 0.35 -7.84
CA VAL A 201 -19.08 -0.39 -6.82
C VAL A 201 -20.28 -1.07 -7.47
N SER A 202 -20.35 -2.39 -7.31
CA SER A 202 -21.40 -3.23 -7.86
C SER A 202 -22.12 -3.95 -6.72
N TYR A 203 -23.44 -3.91 -6.74
CA TYR A 203 -24.27 -4.75 -5.88
C TYR A 203 -24.23 -6.19 -6.40
N ILE A 204 -23.97 -7.16 -5.52
CA ILE A 204 -23.89 -8.57 -5.88
C ILE A 204 -25.20 -9.26 -5.54
N ALA A 205 -25.60 -9.19 -4.27
CA ALA A 205 -26.74 -9.91 -3.73
C ALA A 205 -27.10 -9.39 -2.34
N SER A 206 -28.27 -9.79 -1.86
CA SER A 206 -28.65 -9.71 -0.46
C SER A 206 -29.13 -11.06 0.06
N ALA A 207 -28.76 -11.39 1.29
CA ALA A 207 -29.29 -12.54 2.00
C ALA A 207 -30.48 -12.07 2.84
N GLN A 208 -31.67 -12.54 2.46
CA GLN A 208 -32.94 -12.30 3.17
C GLN A 208 -33.22 -10.81 3.42
N GLU A 209 -32.79 -9.92 2.52
CA GLU A 209 -32.93 -8.46 2.67
C GLU A 209 -32.38 -7.88 3.99
N CYS A 210 -31.39 -8.56 4.56
CA CYS A 210 -30.81 -8.21 5.86
C CYS A 210 -29.28 -8.04 5.77
N THR A 211 -28.59 -8.93 5.05
CA THR A 211 -27.15 -8.80 4.78
C THR A 211 -26.93 -8.51 3.31
N TYR A 212 -26.20 -7.44 3.01
CA TYR A 212 -25.99 -6.97 1.64
C TYR A 212 -24.53 -7.13 1.24
N MET A 213 -24.29 -7.55 0.00
CA MET A 213 -22.96 -7.88 -0.50
C MET A 213 -22.64 -6.99 -1.70
N PHE A 214 -21.53 -6.25 -1.60
CA PHE A 214 -21.03 -5.39 -2.68
C PHE A 214 -19.62 -5.81 -3.08
N GLU A 215 -19.33 -5.68 -4.38
CA GLU A 215 -17.98 -5.76 -4.91
C GLU A 215 -17.48 -4.35 -5.24
N ILE A 216 -16.28 -4.02 -4.73
CA ILE A 216 -15.59 -2.78 -5.00
C ILE A 216 -14.33 -3.11 -5.79
N ARG A 217 -14.33 -2.78 -7.07
CA ARG A 217 -13.14 -2.89 -7.93
C ARG A 217 -12.36 -1.59 -7.83
N SER A 218 -11.06 -1.67 -7.55
CA SER A 218 -10.20 -0.49 -7.47
C SER A 218 -8.71 -0.84 -7.60
N HIS A 219 -7.93 0.12 -8.10
CA HIS A 219 -6.47 0.06 -8.04
C HIS A 219 -5.95 0.26 -6.60
N TYR A 220 -6.70 0.91 -5.71
CA TYR A 220 -6.32 1.08 -4.30
C TYR A 220 -6.38 -0.23 -3.50
N ALA A 221 -7.19 -1.20 -3.95
CA ALA A 221 -7.22 -2.53 -3.36
C ALA A 221 -6.02 -3.40 -3.76
N CYS A 222 -5.13 -2.88 -4.61
CA CYS A 222 -3.93 -3.59 -5.02
C CYS A 222 -2.83 -3.44 -3.98
N PRO A 223 -2.09 -4.53 -3.70
CA PRO A 223 -0.94 -4.43 -2.83
C PRO A 223 0.12 -3.54 -3.47
N THR A 224 0.59 -2.58 -2.70
CA THR A 224 1.74 -1.74 -3.04
C THR A 224 2.99 -2.53 -2.70
N ALA A 225 3.83 -2.77 -3.70
CA ALA A 225 5.14 -3.36 -3.44
C ALA A 225 5.92 -2.42 -2.51
N ALA A 226 6.73 -3.00 -1.61
CA ALA A 226 7.70 -2.20 -0.88
C ALA A 226 8.48 -1.35 -1.90
N LYS A 227 8.53 -0.03 -1.66
CA LYS A 227 9.23 0.90 -2.54
C LYS A 227 10.65 0.36 -2.70
N ALA A 228 10.97 -0.20 -3.87
CA ALA A 228 12.33 -0.60 -4.15
C ALA A 228 13.15 0.67 -4.08
N ASP A 229 14.09 0.72 -3.13
CA ASP A 229 14.95 1.88 -2.97
C ASP A 229 15.66 2.13 -4.30
N ASN A 230 15.28 3.22 -4.97
CA ASN A 230 15.91 3.71 -6.20
C ASN A 230 17.39 4.09 -5.98
N LEU A 231 17.96 3.79 -4.81
CA LEU A 231 19.38 3.82 -4.54
C LEU A 231 20.17 3.11 -5.64
N ALA A 232 19.71 1.98 -6.17
CA ALA A 232 20.39 1.29 -7.27
C ALA A 232 20.60 2.19 -8.50
N ALA A 233 19.62 3.03 -8.85
CA ALA A 233 19.72 3.94 -9.99
C ALA A 233 20.70 5.09 -9.73
N ILE A 234 20.74 5.60 -8.49
CA ILE A 234 21.67 6.65 -8.06
C ILE A 234 23.12 6.14 -8.15
N TRP A 235 23.37 4.90 -7.73
CA TRP A 235 24.70 4.28 -7.80
C TRP A 235 25.18 4.05 -9.23
N ILE A 236 24.30 3.62 -10.14
CA ILE A 236 24.63 3.46 -11.56
C ILE A 236 25.06 4.80 -12.17
N PHE A 237 24.33 5.88 -11.87
CA PHE A 237 24.65 7.21 -12.38
C PHE A 237 26.02 7.71 -11.88
N LEU A 238 26.32 7.52 -10.59
CA LEU A 238 27.62 7.90 -10.02
C LEU A 238 28.79 7.11 -10.63
N LEU A 239 28.61 5.82 -10.90
CA LEU A 239 29.63 4.98 -11.53
C LEU A 239 29.97 5.49 -12.94
N ILE A 240 28.95 5.77 -13.75
CA ILE A 240 29.13 6.27 -15.12
C ILE A 240 29.83 7.64 -15.12
N LEU A 241 29.41 8.54 -14.24
CA LEU A 241 30.01 9.88 -14.12
C LEU A 241 31.49 9.80 -13.72
N MET A 242 31.83 8.92 -12.78
CA MET A 242 33.21 8.71 -12.36
C MET A 242 34.09 8.14 -13.49
N ALA A 243 33.58 7.16 -14.24
CA ALA A 243 34.29 6.61 -15.39
C ALA A 243 34.54 7.67 -16.48
N ALA A 244 33.56 8.53 -16.76
CA ALA A 244 33.71 9.62 -17.72
C ALA A 244 34.81 10.61 -17.31
N LEU A 245 34.87 10.98 -16.02
CA LEU A 245 35.92 11.84 -15.50
C LEU A 245 37.32 11.21 -15.65
N LEU A 246 37.47 9.92 -15.34
CA LEU A 246 38.76 9.24 -15.50
C LEU A 246 39.25 9.24 -16.95
N VAL A 247 38.37 9.00 -17.92
CA VAL A 247 38.71 9.06 -19.35
C VAL A 247 39.09 10.49 -19.75
N PHE A 248 38.34 11.49 -19.29
CA PHE A 248 38.60 12.90 -19.60
C PHE A 248 39.96 13.38 -19.05
N PHE A 249 40.27 13.05 -17.79
CA PHE A 249 41.53 13.44 -17.17
C PHE A 249 42.72 12.69 -17.77
N SER A 250 42.61 11.38 -18.00
CA SER A 250 43.70 10.59 -18.59
C SER A 250 44.00 11.01 -20.03
N GLY A 251 42.97 11.21 -20.87
CA GLY A 251 43.12 11.74 -22.23
C GLY A 251 43.76 13.13 -22.24
N SER A 252 43.28 14.05 -21.40
CA SER A 252 43.83 15.41 -21.29
C SER A 252 45.29 15.43 -20.85
N LEU A 253 45.69 14.55 -19.92
CA LEU A 253 47.07 14.42 -19.47
C LEU A 253 47.98 13.82 -20.55
N ILE A 254 47.52 12.82 -21.30
CA ILE A 254 48.28 12.21 -22.39
C ILE A 254 48.56 13.24 -23.50
N ILE A 255 47.53 13.96 -23.95
CA ILE A 255 47.64 15.01 -24.98
C ILE A 255 48.59 16.12 -24.53
N LYS A 256 48.53 16.54 -23.25
CA LYS A 256 49.43 17.54 -22.69
C LYS A 256 50.87 17.03 -22.63
N SER A 257 51.08 15.77 -22.26
CA SER A 257 52.43 15.18 -22.19
C SER A 257 53.08 14.98 -23.56
N LEU A 258 52.28 14.70 -24.59
CA LEU A 258 52.75 14.53 -25.97
C LEU A 258 53.24 15.86 -26.55
N ARG A 259 52.52 16.96 -26.29
CA ARG A 259 52.91 18.32 -26.71
C ARG A 259 54.24 18.77 -26.09
N VAL A 260 54.51 18.43 -24.83
CA VAL A 260 55.76 18.78 -24.15
C VAL A 260 56.96 18.03 -24.74
N LEU A 261 56.77 16.81 -25.25
CA LEU A 261 57.83 16.06 -25.94
C LEU A 261 58.11 16.61 -27.34
N HIS A 262 57.09 17.10 -28.05
CA HIS A 262 57.26 17.67 -29.40
C HIS A 262 58.04 18.99 -29.39
N LEU A 263 57.90 19.81 -28.33
CA LEU A 263 58.65 21.07 -28.16
C LEU A 263 60.11 20.88 -27.73
N LYS A 264 60.52 19.66 -27.33
CA LYS A 264 61.88 19.37 -26.84
C LYS A 264 62.75 18.66 -27.88
N GLY A 265 62.27 18.54 -29.12
CA GLY A 265 62.81 17.66 -30.16
C GLY A 265 63.54 18.31 -31.35
N THR A 266 63.83 19.61 -31.34
CA THR A 266 64.64 20.23 -32.42
C THR A 266 65.84 21.01 -31.90
N PRO A 267 67.02 20.38 -31.79
CA PRO A 267 68.29 21.07 -31.97
C PRO A 267 68.67 21.04 -33.46
N ILE A 268 68.66 22.19 -34.12
CA ILE A 268 69.35 22.39 -35.40
C ILE A 268 70.81 22.70 -35.04
N PRO A 269 71.79 21.86 -35.42
CA PRO A 269 73.19 22.20 -35.21
C PRO A 269 73.63 23.33 -36.15
N GLU A 270 74.23 24.34 -35.53
CA GLU A 270 74.99 25.42 -36.14
C GLU A 270 76.33 24.88 -36.70
N LYS A 271 76.44 24.77 -38.04
CA LYS A 271 77.58 25.21 -38.87
C LYS A 271 77.37 24.91 -40.34
#